data_AF-A0A813BMB5-F1
#
_entry.id   AF-A0A813BMB5-F1
#
_cell.length_a   1.000
_cell.length_b   1.000
_cell.length_c   1.000
_cell.angle_alpha   90.00
_cell.angle_beta   90.00
_cell.angle_gamma   90.00
#
_symmetry.space_group_name_H-M   'P 1'
#
loop_
_entity.id
_entity.type
_entity.pdbx_description
1 polymer ?
#
loop_
_entity_poly.entity_id
_entity_poly.type
_entity_poly.pdbx_seq_one_letter_code
_entity_poly.pdbx_strand_id
1 'polypeptide(L)'
;WGVLLLLAFAAFGLPLLAGEYLLNSILVPFLVFSLAAIGLNILTGYCGQLSLGTGGFMACGAFFAYKLTTAFPEIHIVAIFLLAGLGTAFVGILFGIPSLRIKGFYLAVATLAAQFFLIWVFNKFGWWTNYSPSGVISAPPREVVPGVVVTGTSGTPAAKYLFLLGFVAVLALVAKNLVRSRIGRTWMAIRDMDIAAEIIGIRPMYAKLSAFAVSSFFIGIAGALWAFCYTGSVEALAFEINRSFQAVDPRQGEAEALAIPLLTAAVGGGAARPRRGPPAFTRSPGRRDGAEAAQDQGPNPDSREAFEMRFKSLCLAAAGAALLATAATAPAPAAAQEQYIPLLVYKSGPYAPNGIPIAAGWEDYLKLINARDGGVGGVKLVWEECDTGYNNDRGVECYERLKKPTAAGVQPLSTGITYALIDRATQDKIPLFSSGYGRTSASYGPVFPYVFMPPLTYWSGADVIVQYISEQEGGDLSDKKVALVYHDSAYGKEPIATLERLAEEEGFELSLFPVAHPGLEQKATWLQIGRQ
;
A
#
# COMPACT_ATOMS: atom_id res chain seq x y z
N TRP A 1 -17.55 32.20 5.30
CA TRP A 1 -16.80 33.21 4.51
C TRP A 1 -15.52 32.64 3.91
N GLY A 2 -14.55 32.16 4.69
CA GLY A 2 -13.30 31.59 4.14
C GLY A 2 -13.47 30.46 3.10
N VAL A 3 -14.43 29.56 3.31
CA VAL A 3 -14.75 28.46 2.38
C VAL A 3 -15.33 28.96 1.05
N LEU A 4 -16.19 29.97 1.11
CA LEU A 4 -16.79 30.56 -0.09
C LEU A 4 -15.74 31.34 -0.90
N LEU A 5 -14.79 31.99 -0.23
CA LEU A 5 -13.64 32.62 -0.87
C LEU A 5 -12.71 31.61 -1.53
N LEU A 6 -12.50 30.46 -0.89
CA LEU A 6 -11.66 29.38 -1.43
C LEU A 6 -12.32 28.70 -2.65
N LEU A 7 -13.63 28.47 -2.59
CA LEU A 7 -14.41 27.98 -3.74
C LEU A 7 -14.47 29.00 -4.88
N ALA A 8 -14.59 30.29 -4.57
CA ALA A 8 -14.55 31.35 -5.58
C ALA A 8 -13.16 31.47 -6.23
N PHE A 9 -12.08 31.35 -5.45
CA PHE A 9 -10.72 31.31 -5.99
C PHE A 9 -10.48 30.04 -6.85
N ALA A 10 -11.01 28.90 -6.43
CA ALA A 10 -10.95 27.68 -7.23
C ALA A 10 -11.77 27.76 -8.53
N ALA A 11 -12.93 28.42 -8.50
CA ALA A 11 -13.80 28.56 -9.67
C ALA A 11 -13.32 29.63 -10.66
N PHE A 12 -12.73 30.74 -10.19
CA PHE A 12 -12.39 31.87 -11.06
C PHE A 12 -10.88 32.13 -11.16
N GLY A 13 -10.11 31.88 -10.11
CA GLY A 13 -8.66 32.11 -10.09
C GLY A 13 -7.87 31.00 -10.78
N LEU A 14 -8.19 29.74 -10.51
CA LEU A 14 -7.46 28.59 -11.05
C LEU A 14 -7.56 28.45 -12.58
N PRO A 15 -8.73 28.57 -13.23
CA PRO A 15 -8.82 28.46 -14.70
C PRO A 15 -8.06 29.57 -15.45
N LEU A 16 -7.85 30.73 -14.81
CA LEU A 16 -7.14 31.88 -15.41
C LEU A 16 -5.63 31.82 -15.19
N LEU A 17 -5.16 31.10 -14.16
CA LEU A 17 -3.75 31.06 -13.75
C LEU A 17 -3.06 29.71 -14.04
N ALA A 18 -3.83 28.63 -14.17
CA ALA A 18 -3.29 27.28 -14.33
C ALA A 18 -3.11 26.89 -15.82
N GLY A 19 -1.95 26.32 -16.15
CA GLY A 19 -1.73 25.69 -17.46
C GLY A 19 -2.57 24.43 -17.66
N GLU A 20 -2.81 24.05 -18.92
CA GLU A 20 -3.66 22.91 -19.29
C GLU A 20 -3.25 21.59 -18.63
N TYR A 21 -1.94 21.40 -18.42
CA TYR A 21 -1.38 20.25 -17.71
C TYR A 21 -1.83 20.19 -16.24
N LEU A 22 -1.75 21.31 -15.51
CA LEU A 22 -2.17 21.38 -14.11
C LEU A 22 -3.69 21.12 -13.96
N LEU A 23 -4.49 21.64 -14.90
CA LEU A 23 -5.93 21.42 -14.92
C LEU A 23 -6.30 19.96 -15.19
N ASN A 24 -5.78 19.36 -16.26
CA ASN A 24 -6.20 18.04 -16.71
C ASN A 24 -5.49 16.89 -15.98
N SER A 25 -4.17 16.99 -15.79
CA SER A 25 -3.36 15.89 -15.24
C SER A 25 -3.32 15.85 -13.71
N ILE A 26 -3.62 16.96 -13.03
CA ILE A 26 -3.50 17.05 -11.56
C ILE A 26 -4.86 17.37 -10.93
N LEU A 27 -5.51 18.45 -11.34
CA LEU A 27 -6.72 18.94 -10.67
C LEU A 27 -7.98 18.11 -10.96
N VAL A 28 -8.17 17.63 -12.19
CA VAL A 28 -9.29 16.74 -12.53
C VAL A 28 -9.24 15.42 -11.73
N PRO A 29 -8.15 14.62 -11.75
CA PRO A 29 -8.10 13.39 -10.97
C PRO A 29 -8.20 13.65 -9.45
N PHE A 30 -7.61 14.73 -8.96
CA PHE A 30 -7.75 15.17 -7.56
C PHE A 30 -9.23 15.37 -7.17
N LEU A 31 -10.02 16.05 -8.01
CA LEU A 31 -11.44 16.27 -7.75
C LEU A 31 -12.23 14.96 -7.78
N VAL A 32 -11.90 14.04 -8.70
CA VAL A 32 -12.53 12.71 -8.74
C VAL A 32 -12.24 11.91 -7.46
N PHE A 33 -10.97 11.82 -7.06
CA PHE A 33 -10.60 11.10 -5.84
C PHE A 33 -11.15 11.75 -4.57
N SER A 34 -11.30 13.08 -4.55
CA SER A 34 -11.97 13.76 -3.43
C SER A 34 -13.42 13.29 -3.26
N LEU A 35 -14.14 13.04 -4.36
CA LEU A 35 -15.50 12.52 -4.31
C LEU A 35 -15.54 11.05 -3.85
N ALA A 36 -14.59 10.23 -4.34
CA ALA A 36 -14.42 8.86 -3.88
C ALA A 36 -14.11 8.81 -2.38
N ALA A 37 -13.25 9.71 -1.89
CA ALA A 37 -12.90 9.84 -0.47
C ALA A 37 -14.09 10.28 0.39
N ILE A 38 -14.94 11.20 -0.10
CA ILE A 38 -16.21 11.55 0.59
C ILE A 38 -17.11 10.32 0.71
N GLY A 39 -17.28 9.56 -0.38
CA GLY A 39 -18.08 8.33 -0.37
C GLY A 39 -17.53 7.28 0.59
N LEU A 40 -16.21 7.08 0.60
CA LEU A 40 -15.55 6.17 1.53
C LEU A 40 -15.70 6.63 2.98
N ASN A 41 -15.53 7.93 3.26
CA ASN A 41 -15.66 8.49 4.60
C ASN A 41 -17.08 8.35 5.18
N ILE A 42 -18.12 8.36 4.35
CA ILE A 42 -19.50 8.04 4.79
C ILE A 42 -19.57 6.62 5.39
N LEU A 43 -18.87 5.66 4.80
CA LEU A 43 -18.91 4.27 5.22
C LEU A 43 -17.95 3.99 6.39
N THR A 44 -16.68 4.37 6.23
CA THR A 44 -15.62 4.10 7.21
C THR A 44 -15.67 5.09 8.36
N GLY A 45 -15.74 6.38 8.06
CA GLY A 45 -15.68 7.46 9.04
C GLY A 45 -16.95 7.62 9.86
N TYR A 46 -18.14 7.60 9.22
CA TYR A 46 -19.41 7.84 9.93
C TYR A 46 -20.12 6.58 10.39
N CYS A 47 -20.08 5.48 9.64
CA CYS A 47 -20.72 4.21 10.03
C CYS A 47 -19.76 3.20 10.69
N GLY A 48 -18.43 3.39 10.56
CA GLY A 48 -17.44 2.47 11.14
C GLY A 48 -17.21 1.18 10.37
N GLN A 49 -17.61 1.11 9.10
CA GLN A 49 -17.43 -0.09 8.27
C GLN A 49 -16.18 0.03 7.39
N LEU A 50 -15.23 -0.88 7.58
CA LEU A 50 -14.03 -0.93 6.74
C LEU A 50 -14.38 -1.46 5.34
N SER A 51 -13.96 -0.75 4.30
CA SER A 51 -14.16 -1.12 2.89
C SER A 51 -12.87 -0.98 2.10
N LEU A 52 -12.47 -2.05 1.41
CA LEU A 52 -11.30 -2.11 0.53
C LEU A 52 -11.69 -2.28 -0.96
N GLY A 53 -12.99 -2.32 -1.27
CA GLY A 53 -13.53 -2.55 -2.62
C GLY A 53 -13.83 -1.30 -3.44
N THR A 54 -13.27 -0.15 -3.08
CA THR A 54 -13.62 1.16 -3.67
C THR A 54 -13.45 1.18 -5.20
N GLY A 55 -12.36 0.63 -5.73
CA GLY A 55 -12.09 0.57 -7.17
C GLY A 55 -13.11 -0.24 -7.96
N GLY A 56 -13.65 -1.33 -7.42
CA GLY A 56 -14.65 -2.18 -8.06
C GLY A 56 -16.00 -1.48 -8.13
N PHE A 57 -16.36 -0.73 -7.09
CA PHE A 57 -17.53 0.15 -7.12
C PHE A 57 -17.32 1.33 -8.08
N MET A 58 -16.11 1.87 -8.21
CA MET A 58 -15.79 2.86 -9.25
C MET A 58 -15.96 2.26 -10.66
N ALA A 59 -15.48 1.02 -10.87
CA ALA A 59 -15.65 0.31 -12.13
C ALA A 59 -17.14 0.15 -12.50
N CYS A 60 -17.99 -0.23 -11.53
CA CYS A 60 -19.43 -0.31 -11.75
C CYS A 60 -20.02 0.99 -12.27
N GLY A 61 -19.66 2.11 -11.64
CA GLY A 61 -20.11 3.42 -12.07
C GLY A 61 -19.65 3.78 -13.49
N ALA A 62 -18.40 3.47 -13.84
CA ALA A 62 -17.86 3.71 -15.17
C ALA A 62 -18.58 2.89 -16.26
N PHE A 63 -18.76 1.58 -16.04
CA PHE A 63 -19.45 0.70 -16.99
C PHE A 63 -20.95 1.00 -17.09
N PHE A 64 -21.61 1.34 -15.98
CA PHE A 64 -23.02 1.72 -15.99
C PHE A 64 -23.23 3.05 -16.72
N ALA A 65 -22.37 4.05 -16.48
CA ALA A 65 -22.42 5.31 -17.20
C ALA A 65 -22.19 5.11 -18.70
N TYR A 66 -21.26 4.25 -19.11
CA TYR A 66 -21.05 3.89 -20.52
C TYR A 66 -22.28 3.25 -21.15
N LYS A 67 -22.89 2.28 -20.47
CA LYS A 67 -24.09 1.62 -21.00
C LYS A 67 -25.30 2.52 -21.08
N LEU A 68 -25.53 3.37 -20.08
CA LEU A 68 -26.60 4.37 -20.13
C LEU A 68 -26.35 5.41 -21.23
N THR A 69 -25.10 5.80 -21.43
CA THR A 69 -24.70 6.72 -22.52
C THR A 69 -24.98 6.09 -23.88
N THR A 70 -24.62 4.83 -24.09
CA THR A 70 -24.80 4.16 -25.40
C THR A 70 -26.25 3.74 -25.67
N ALA A 71 -27.00 3.36 -24.64
CA ALA A 71 -28.41 2.97 -24.78
C ALA A 71 -29.36 4.17 -24.95
N PHE A 72 -29.07 5.29 -24.26
CA PHE A 72 -29.90 6.48 -24.30
C PHE A 72 -29.07 7.71 -24.70
N PRO A 73 -28.94 7.98 -26.01
CA PRO A 73 -28.18 9.11 -26.52
C PRO A 73 -28.71 10.49 -26.07
N GLU A 74 -30.03 10.58 -25.87
CA GLU A 74 -30.77 11.82 -25.60
C GLU A 74 -30.72 12.29 -24.14
N ILE A 75 -30.26 11.45 -23.20
CA ILE A 75 -30.26 11.80 -21.77
C ILE A 75 -29.05 12.69 -21.43
N HIS A 76 -29.32 13.77 -20.70
CA HIS A 76 -28.30 14.69 -20.20
C HIS A 76 -27.24 13.97 -19.33
N ILE A 77 -25.97 14.32 -19.53
CA ILE A 77 -24.83 13.61 -18.91
C ILE A 77 -24.87 13.59 -17.37
N VAL A 78 -25.37 14.67 -16.76
CA VAL A 78 -25.56 14.74 -15.30
C VAL A 78 -26.54 13.67 -14.81
N ALA A 79 -27.65 13.46 -15.51
CA ALA A 79 -28.62 12.44 -15.15
C ALA A 79 -28.02 11.03 -15.28
N ILE A 80 -27.15 10.82 -16.28
CA ILE A 80 -26.45 9.55 -16.46
C ILE A 80 -25.50 9.26 -15.31
N PHE A 81 -24.72 10.24 -14.86
CA PHE A 81 -23.84 10.06 -13.70
C PHE A 81 -24.64 9.73 -12.44
N LEU A 82 -25.76 10.41 -12.20
CA LEU A 82 -26.63 10.10 -11.06
C LEU A 82 -27.25 8.70 -11.18
N LEU A 83 -27.73 8.29 -12.35
CA LEU A 83 -28.27 6.95 -12.59
C LEU A 83 -27.20 5.85 -12.47
N ALA A 84 -25.98 6.11 -12.94
CA ALA A 84 -24.85 5.20 -12.75
C ALA A 84 -24.47 5.07 -11.27
N GLY A 85 -24.52 6.17 -10.52
CA GLY A 85 -24.41 6.16 -9.06
C GLY A 85 -25.50 5.31 -8.41
N LEU A 86 -26.77 5.47 -8.83
CA LEU A 86 -27.89 4.69 -8.28
C LEU A 86 -27.76 3.20 -8.58
N GLY A 87 -27.34 2.83 -9.79
CA GLY A 87 -27.03 1.45 -10.13
C GLY A 87 -25.90 0.91 -9.26
N THR A 88 -24.84 1.70 -9.05
CA THR A 88 -23.74 1.31 -8.16
C THR A 88 -24.20 1.16 -6.71
N ALA A 89 -25.12 2.01 -6.24
CA ALA A 89 -25.74 1.88 -4.92
C ALA A 89 -26.51 0.56 -4.76
N PHE A 90 -27.22 0.13 -5.81
CA PHE A 90 -27.92 -1.15 -5.83
C PHE A 90 -26.95 -2.33 -5.76
N VAL A 91 -25.87 -2.30 -6.56
CA VAL A 91 -24.78 -3.28 -6.47
C VAL A 91 -24.18 -3.26 -5.06
N GLY A 92 -23.99 -2.07 -4.49
CA GLY A 92 -23.53 -1.89 -3.13
C GLY A 92 -24.43 -2.59 -2.11
N ILE A 93 -25.75 -2.40 -2.19
CA ILE A 93 -26.71 -3.10 -1.31
C ILE A 93 -26.59 -4.62 -1.48
N LEU A 94 -26.48 -5.10 -2.72
CA LEU A 94 -26.38 -6.53 -3.01
C LEU A 94 -25.15 -7.16 -2.36
N PHE A 95 -23.98 -6.52 -2.47
CA PHE A 95 -22.75 -6.96 -1.79
C PHE A 95 -22.71 -6.60 -0.30
N GLY A 96 -23.53 -5.64 0.13
CA GLY A 96 -23.73 -5.24 1.52
C GLY A 96 -24.58 -6.24 2.31
N ILE A 97 -25.46 -7.02 1.67
CA ILE A 97 -26.31 -8.00 2.37
C ILE A 97 -25.50 -9.12 3.03
N PRO A 98 -24.58 -9.82 2.33
CA PRO A 98 -23.70 -10.83 2.95
C PRO A 98 -22.83 -10.22 4.06
N SER A 99 -22.44 -8.97 3.86
CA SER A 99 -21.59 -8.17 4.72
C SER A 99 -22.18 -7.97 6.13
N LEU A 100 -23.51 -7.98 6.26
CA LEU A 100 -24.21 -7.89 7.54
C LEU A 100 -24.05 -9.12 8.44
N ARG A 101 -23.67 -10.27 7.88
CA ARG A 101 -23.53 -11.52 8.64
C ARG A 101 -22.17 -11.68 9.31
N ILE A 102 -21.21 -10.80 9.00
CA ILE A 102 -19.80 -10.92 9.41
C ILE A 102 -19.36 -9.63 10.09
N LYS A 103 -18.58 -9.72 11.18
CA LYS A 103 -18.19 -8.55 12.00
C LYS A 103 -16.76 -8.08 11.69
N GLY A 104 -16.54 -6.77 11.79
CA GLY A 104 -15.21 -6.16 11.80
C GLY A 104 -14.41 -6.38 10.51
N PHE A 105 -13.19 -6.92 10.65
CA PHE A 105 -12.23 -7.09 9.56
C PHE A 105 -12.74 -7.97 8.40
N TYR A 106 -13.57 -8.96 8.68
CA TYR A 106 -14.13 -9.84 7.65
C TYR A 106 -15.03 -9.11 6.65
N LEU A 107 -15.63 -7.99 7.05
CA LEU A 107 -16.38 -7.12 6.15
C LEU A 107 -15.46 -6.53 5.05
N ALA A 108 -14.25 -6.11 5.41
CA ALA A 108 -13.28 -5.58 4.47
C ALA A 108 -12.87 -6.65 3.45
N VAL A 109 -12.65 -7.89 3.89
CA VAL A 109 -12.36 -9.02 3.01
C VAL A 109 -13.52 -9.28 2.04
N ALA A 110 -14.78 -9.17 2.48
CA ALA A 110 -15.93 -9.30 1.60
C ALA A 110 -15.98 -8.20 0.51
N THR A 111 -15.65 -6.95 0.87
CA THR A 111 -15.56 -5.87 -0.13
C THR A 111 -14.38 -6.03 -1.08
N LEU A 112 -13.27 -6.63 -0.62
CA LEU A 112 -12.14 -6.99 -1.45
C LEU A 112 -12.51 -8.13 -2.42
N ALA A 113 -13.28 -9.12 -1.99
CA ALA A 113 -13.82 -10.13 -2.90
C ALA A 113 -14.75 -9.49 -3.94
N ALA A 114 -15.60 -8.53 -3.53
CA ALA A 114 -16.46 -7.79 -4.44
C ALA A 114 -15.66 -7.01 -5.50
N GLN A 115 -14.52 -6.40 -5.13
CA GLN A 115 -13.59 -5.76 -6.07
C GLN A 115 -13.22 -6.69 -7.23
N PHE A 116 -12.61 -7.84 -6.91
CA PHE A 116 -12.12 -8.77 -7.92
C PHE A 116 -13.27 -9.38 -8.72
N PHE A 117 -14.38 -9.69 -8.06
CA PHE A 117 -15.57 -10.22 -8.73
C PHE A 117 -16.15 -9.22 -9.73
N LEU A 118 -16.28 -7.95 -9.36
CA LEU A 118 -16.84 -6.91 -10.25
C LEU A 118 -15.95 -6.68 -11.46
N ILE A 119 -14.63 -6.58 -11.26
CA ILE A 119 -13.66 -6.46 -12.36
C ILE A 119 -13.73 -7.69 -13.27
N TRP A 120 -13.79 -8.89 -12.70
CA TRP A 120 -13.95 -10.14 -13.45
C TRP A 120 -15.24 -10.16 -14.26
N VAL A 121 -16.38 -9.72 -13.72
CA VAL A 121 -17.65 -9.62 -14.44
C VAL A 121 -17.53 -8.68 -15.64
N PHE A 122 -16.97 -7.49 -15.46
CA PHE A 122 -16.84 -6.52 -16.55
C PHE A 122 -15.87 -6.95 -17.64
N ASN A 123 -14.84 -7.73 -17.30
CA ASN A 123 -13.90 -8.29 -18.27
C ASN A 123 -14.48 -9.54 -18.98
N LYS A 124 -15.15 -10.43 -18.24
CA LYS A 124 -15.64 -11.72 -18.75
C LYS A 124 -16.84 -11.58 -19.69
N PHE A 125 -17.78 -10.69 -19.38
CA PHE A 125 -19.02 -10.55 -20.15
C PHE A 125 -18.88 -9.43 -21.18
N GLY A 126 -18.61 -9.82 -22.44
CA GLY A 126 -18.44 -8.88 -23.57
C GLY A 126 -19.64 -7.95 -23.83
N TRP A 127 -20.81 -8.22 -23.25
CA TRP A 127 -21.93 -7.28 -23.26
C TRP A 127 -21.51 -5.92 -22.68
N TRP A 128 -20.76 -5.86 -21.58
CA TRP A 128 -20.36 -4.59 -20.94
C TRP A 128 -19.44 -3.74 -21.81
N THR A 129 -18.61 -4.38 -22.64
CA THR A 129 -17.62 -3.73 -23.52
C THR A 129 -18.08 -3.65 -24.98
N ASN A 130 -19.37 -3.88 -25.27
CA ASN A 130 -19.91 -3.95 -26.64
C ASN A 130 -19.14 -4.90 -27.56
N TYR A 131 -18.67 -6.03 -27.01
CA TYR A 131 -17.88 -7.06 -27.71
C TYR A 131 -16.58 -6.51 -28.34
N SER A 132 -16.04 -5.42 -27.80
CA SER A 132 -14.74 -4.89 -28.21
C SER A 132 -13.64 -5.92 -27.96
N PRO A 133 -12.84 -6.31 -28.98
CA PRO A 133 -11.77 -7.29 -28.83
C PRO A 133 -10.66 -6.86 -27.86
N SER A 134 -10.47 -5.54 -27.68
CA SER A 134 -9.44 -4.99 -26.78
C SER A 134 -9.92 -4.84 -25.33
N GLY A 135 -11.21 -4.99 -25.06
CA GLY A 135 -11.79 -4.71 -23.74
C GLY A 135 -11.80 -3.22 -23.35
N VAL A 136 -11.29 -2.33 -24.19
CA VAL A 136 -11.28 -0.87 -24.01
C VAL A 136 -12.40 -0.24 -24.83
N ILE A 137 -13.16 0.65 -24.20
CA ILE A 137 -14.30 1.35 -24.81
C ILE A 137 -14.12 2.86 -24.66
N SER A 138 -14.22 3.60 -25.76
CA SER A 138 -14.11 5.06 -25.73
C SER A 138 -15.44 5.69 -25.27
N ALA A 139 -15.35 6.66 -24.36
CA ALA A 139 -16.51 7.41 -23.92
C ALA A 139 -16.90 8.44 -24.99
N PRO A 140 -18.15 8.40 -25.53
CA PRO A 140 -18.60 9.37 -26.51
C PRO A 140 -18.49 10.82 -25.99
N PRO A 141 -17.98 11.76 -26.79
CA PRO A 141 -17.99 13.16 -26.40
C PRO A 141 -19.42 13.69 -26.32
N ARG A 142 -19.74 14.39 -25.22
CA ARG A 142 -21.05 14.99 -24.96
C ARG A 142 -20.93 16.41 -24.46
N GLU A 143 -21.94 17.17 -24.85
CA GLU A 143 -22.15 18.55 -24.45
C GLU A 143 -22.99 18.61 -23.16
N VAL A 144 -22.57 19.44 -22.21
CA VAL A 144 -23.34 19.74 -20.97
C VAL A 144 -24.26 20.94 -21.19
N VAL A 145 -23.87 21.83 -22.11
CA VAL A 145 -24.59 23.03 -22.57
C VAL A 145 -24.32 23.12 -24.08
N PRO A 146 -25.25 23.58 -24.93
CA PRO A 146 -24.98 23.72 -26.36
C PRO A 146 -23.64 24.44 -26.61
N GLY A 147 -22.69 23.75 -27.24
CA GLY A 147 -21.34 24.26 -27.54
C GLY A 147 -20.24 24.05 -26.50
N VAL A 148 -20.51 23.42 -25.34
CA VAL A 148 -19.48 23.07 -24.33
C VAL A 148 -19.38 21.55 -24.16
N VAL A 149 -18.40 20.95 -24.86
CA VAL A 149 -18.06 19.53 -24.74
C VAL A 149 -17.26 19.31 -23.46
N VAL A 150 -17.76 18.44 -22.58
CA VAL A 150 -17.15 18.18 -21.27
C VAL A 150 -16.68 16.73 -21.13
N THR A 151 -17.24 15.80 -21.91
CA THR A 151 -16.79 14.41 -21.90
C THR A 151 -15.99 14.06 -23.15
N GLY A 152 -15.09 13.08 -23.04
CA GLY A 152 -14.25 12.62 -24.15
C GLY A 152 -13.00 13.47 -24.40
N THR A 153 -12.19 13.09 -25.40
CA THR A 153 -10.90 13.72 -25.75
C THR A 153 -11.04 15.14 -26.32
N SER A 154 -12.24 15.54 -26.73
CA SER A 154 -12.52 16.82 -27.42
C SER A 154 -12.93 17.98 -26.51
N GLY A 155 -13.12 17.76 -25.21
CA GLY A 155 -13.55 18.82 -24.28
C GLY A 155 -12.39 19.70 -23.78
N THR A 156 -12.58 21.04 -23.79
CA THR A 156 -11.58 21.99 -23.29
C THR A 156 -11.24 21.72 -21.81
N PRO A 157 -9.95 21.68 -21.41
CA PRO A 157 -9.54 21.37 -20.03
C PRO A 157 -10.20 22.23 -18.96
N ALA A 158 -10.38 23.52 -19.24
CA ALA A 158 -11.05 24.46 -18.32
C ALA A 158 -12.54 24.12 -18.11
N ALA A 159 -13.27 23.75 -19.16
CA ALA A 159 -14.68 23.35 -19.04
C ALA A 159 -14.85 22.05 -18.26
N LYS A 160 -13.95 21.09 -18.47
CA LYS A 160 -13.91 19.83 -17.70
C LYS A 160 -13.74 20.09 -16.21
N TYR A 161 -12.74 20.90 -15.87
CA TYR A 161 -12.45 21.26 -14.49
C TYR A 161 -13.61 22.00 -13.82
N LEU A 162 -14.18 23.03 -14.46
CA LEU A 162 -15.28 23.82 -13.90
C LEU A 162 -16.55 22.99 -13.70
N PHE A 163 -16.88 22.13 -14.66
CA PHE A 163 -17.99 21.21 -14.53
C PHE A 163 -17.76 20.24 -13.36
N LEU A 164 -16.59 19.63 -13.27
CA LEU A 164 -16.26 18.71 -12.18
C LEU A 164 -16.31 19.41 -10.82
N LEU A 165 -15.74 20.62 -10.72
CA LEU A 165 -15.70 21.41 -9.50
C LEU A 165 -17.12 21.72 -9.01
N GLY A 166 -17.98 22.22 -9.90
CA GLY A 166 -19.38 22.50 -9.57
C GLY A 166 -20.13 21.23 -9.15
N PHE A 167 -19.94 20.14 -9.88
CA PHE A 167 -20.62 18.88 -9.62
C PHE A 167 -20.19 18.24 -8.29
N VAL A 168 -18.87 18.18 -8.03
CA VAL A 168 -18.31 17.69 -6.75
C VAL A 168 -18.73 18.60 -5.60
N ALA A 169 -18.73 19.92 -5.76
CA ALA A 169 -19.17 20.84 -4.72
C ALA A 169 -20.65 20.62 -4.34
N VAL A 170 -21.53 20.44 -5.32
CA VAL A 170 -22.95 20.13 -5.05
C VAL A 170 -23.09 18.79 -4.32
N LEU A 171 -22.41 17.74 -4.78
CA LEU A 171 -22.45 16.43 -4.13
C LEU A 171 -21.86 16.46 -2.70
N ALA A 172 -20.79 17.22 -2.47
CA ALA A 172 -20.21 17.42 -1.15
C ALA A 172 -21.18 18.15 -0.20
N LEU A 173 -21.93 19.15 -0.70
CA LEU A 173 -23.00 19.81 0.06
C LEU A 173 -24.14 18.85 0.38
N VAL A 174 -24.53 17.98 -0.56
CA VAL A 174 -25.52 16.93 -0.32
C VAL A 174 -25.03 15.96 0.76
N ALA A 175 -23.78 15.49 0.67
CA ALA A 175 -23.16 14.62 1.67
C ALA A 175 -23.15 15.27 3.06
N LYS A 176 -22.77 16.55 3.16
CA LYS A 176 -22.82 17.34 4.41
C LYS A 176 -24.20 17.33 5.05
N ASN A 177 -25.22 17.66 4.25
CA ASN A 177 -26.58 17.76 4.75
C ASN A 177 -27.12 16.37 5.14
N LEU A 178 -26.75 15.33 4.40
CA LEU A 178 -27.11 13.95 4.69
C LEU A 178 -26.52 13.46 6.01
N VAL A 179 -25.23 13.72 6.26
CA VAL A 179 -24.56 13.36 7.52
C VAL A 179 -25.18 14.08 8.73
N ARG A 180 -25.62 15.32 8.55
CA ARG A 180 -26.32 16.09 9.60
C ARG A 180 -27.78 15.67 9.79
N SER A 181 -28.34 14.87 8.88
CA SER A 181 -29.73 14.43 8.94
C SER A 181 -29.95 13.31 9.97
N ARG A 182 -31.21 12.86 10.12
CA ARG A 182 -31.56 11.72 10.98
C ARG A 182 -30.79 10.45 10.59
N ILE A 183 -30.64 10.21 9.28
CA ILE A 183 -29.96 9.02 8.74
C ILE A 183 -28.47 9.03 9.15
N GLY A 184 -27.80 10.17 8.99
CA GLY A 184 -26.39 10.31 9.39
C GLY A 184 -26.17 10.14 10.88
N ARG A 185 -27.09 10.63 11.74
CA ARG A 185 -27.04 10.37 13.18
C ARG A 185 -27.21 8.90 13.53
N THR A 186 -28.02 8.16 12.77
CA THR A 186 -28.17 6.71 12.93
C THR A 186 -26.87 5.97 12.60
N TRP A 187 -26.12 6.40 11.58
CA TRP A 187 -24.81 5.82 11.26
C TRP A 187 -23.79 6.05 12.38
N MET A 188 -23.72 7.28 12.90
CA MET A 188 -22.81 7.61 14.01
C MET A 188 -23.12 6.80 15.27
N ALA A 189 -24.41 6.62 15.61
CA ALA A 189 -24.81 5.79 16.75
C ALA A 189 -24.33 4.33 16.62
N ILE A 190 -24.40 3.74 15.43
CA ILE A 190 -23.91 2.37 15.18
C ILE A 190 -22.40 2.28 15.22
N ARG A 191 -21.70 3.30 14.72
CA ARG A 191 -20.24 3.35 14.77
C ARG A 191 -19.74 3.37 16.21
N ASP A 192 -20.40 4.14 17.07
CA ASP A 192 -19.98 4.29 18.46
C ASP A 192 -20.23 2.99 19.25
N MET A 193 -21.47 2.45 19.24
CA MET A 193 -21.79 1.14 19.80
C MET A 193 -23.03 0.52 19.13
N ASP A 194 -22.87 -0.57 18.37
CA ASP A 194 -23.97 -1.22 17.64
C ASP A 194 -25.01 -1.88 18.57
N ILE A 195 -24.58 -2.51 19.66
CA ILE A 195 -25.45 -3.10 20.69
C ILE A 195 -26.30 -2.02 21.37
N ALA A 196 -25.68 -0.87 21.72
CA ALA A 196 -26.39 0.23 22.38
C ALA A 196 -27.41 0.89 21.44
N ALA A 197 -27.04 1.06 20.16
CA ALA A 197 -27.94 1.57 19.13
C ALA A 197 -29.19 0.67 18.96
N GLU A 198 -29.02 -0.65 19.06
CA GLU A 198 -30.11 -1.62 18.98
C GLU A 198 -31.10 -1.49 20.15
N ILE A 199 -30.61 -1.24 21.36
CA ILE A 199 -31.44 -1.04 22.57
C ILE A 199 -32.33 0.20 22.45
N ILE A 200 -31.87 1.28 21.81
CA ILE A 200 -32.66 2.49 21.56
C ILE A 200 -33.54 2.40 20.29
N GLY A 201 -33.67 1.20 19.71
CA GLY A 201 -34.59 0.92 18.60
C GLY A 201 -34.02 1.18 17.20
N ILE A 202 -32.72 1.43 17.05
CA ILE A 202 -32.07 1.52 15.74
C ILE A 202 -31.82 0.11 15.21
N ARG A 203 -32.39 -0.22 14.05
CA ARG A 203 -32.13 -1.51 13.39
C ARG A 203 -30.74 -1.49 12.73
N PRO A 204 -29.75 -2.29 13.18
CA PRO A 204 -28.40 -2.21 12.65
C PRO A 204 -28.32 -2.52 11.16
N MET A 205 -29.12 -3.47 10.70
CA MET A 205 -29.21 -3.88 9.29
C MET A 205 -29.46 -2.72 8.33
N TYR A 206 -30.48 -1.92 8.59
CA TYR A 206 -30.91 -0.83 7.69
C TYR A 206 -29.90 0.31 7.66
N ALA A 207 -29.33 0.64 8.81
CA ALA A 207 -28.36 1.71 8.91
C ALA A 207 -27.01 1.30 8.28
N LYS A 208 -26.56 0.05 8.49
CA LYS A 208 -25.37 -0.49 7.83
C LYS A 208 -25.53 -0.55 6.30
N LEU A 209 -26.66 -1.05 5.80
CA LEU A 209 -26.93 -1.12 4.36
C LEU A 209 -27.13 0.26 3.72
N SER A 210 -27.80 1.20 4.40
CA SER A 210 -27.98 2.55 3.86
C SER A 210 -26.67 3.32 3.79
N ALA A 211 -25.77 3.16 4.77
CA ALA A 211 -24.42 3.73 4.71
C ALA A 211 -23.64 3.17 3.51
N PHE A 212 -23.72 1.85 3.29
CA PHE A 212 -23.09 1.17 2.16
C PHE A 212 -23.66 1.64 0.82
N ALA A 213 -24.99 1.71 0.68
CA ALA A 213 -25.65 2.19 -0.53
C ALA A 213 -25.26 3.63 -0.88
N VAL A 214 -25.27 4.53 0.11
CA VAL A 214 -24.88 5.93 -0.08
C VAL A 214 -23.40 6.02 -0.44
N SER A 215 -22.53 5.30 0.26
CA SER A 215 -21.10 5.25 -0.07
C SER A 215 -20.85 4.78 -1.50
N SER A 216 -21.43 3.65 -1.91
CA SER A 216 -21.35 3.11 -3.27
C SER A 216 -21.92 4.06 -4.32
N PHE A 217 -22.94 4.86 -4.00
CA PHE A 217 -23.46 5.91 -4.88
C PHE A 217 -22.39 6.96 -5.20
N PHE A 218 -21.77 7.54 -4.18
CA PHE A 218 -20.71 8.55 -4.35
C PHE A 218 -19.48 7.98 -5.07
N ILE A 219 -19.05 6.77 -4.70
CA ILE A 219 -17.91 6.08 -5.30
C ILE A 219 -18.19 5.72 -6.78
N GLY A 220 -19.40 5.26 -7.10
CA GLY A 220 -19.80 4.99 -8.48
C GLY A 220 -19.79 6.24 -9.36
N ILE A 221 -20.28 7.36 -8.84
CA ILE A 221 -20.20 8.65 -9.55
C ILE A 221 -18.74 9.05 -9.80
N ALA A 222 -17.86 8.88 -8.81
CA ALA A 222 -16.43 9.15 -8.98
C ALA A 222 -15.82 8.29 -10.11
N GLY A 223 -16.17 7.00 -10.18
CA GLY A 223 -15.74 6.13 -11.27
C GLY A 223 -16.25 6.55 -12.65
N ALA A 224 -17.51 7.01 -12.74
CA ALA A 224 -18.06 7.55 -13.98
C ALA A 224 -17.33 8.82 -14.43
N LEU A 225 -17.05 9.75 -13.50
CA LEU A 225 -16.30 10.97 -13.79
C LEU A 225 -14.84 10.67 -14.19
N TRP A 226 -14.21 9.68 -13.56
CA TRP A 226 -12.88 9.20 -13.93
C TRP A 226 -12.82 8.82 -15.41
N ALA A 227 -13.71 7.93 -15.84
CA ALA A 227 -13.69 7.42 -17.21
C ALA A 227 -14.10 8.46 -18.26
N PHE A 228 -15.07 9.32 -17.95
CA PHE A 228 -15.61 10.28 -18.93
C PHE A 228 -14.84 11.61 -19.01
N CYS A 229 -14.33 12.11 -17.88
CA CYS A 229 -13.69 13.43 -17.82
C CYS A 229 -12.17 13.36 -17.79
N TYR A 230 -11.57 12.33 -17.17
CA TYR A 230 -10.11 12.18 -17.09
C TYR A 230 -9.57 11.30 -18.22
N THR A 231 -9.91 10.01 -18.25
CA THR A 231 -9.30 9.06 -19.20
C THR A 231 -9.93 9.15 -20.60
N GLY A 232 -11.22 9.47 -20.71
CA GLY A 232 -11.95 9.47 -21.98
C GLY A 232 -12.23 8.06 -22.54
N SER A 233 -11.89 7.02 -21.78
CA SER A 233 -12.17 5.62 -22.06
C SER A 233 -12.47 4.87 -20.76
N VAL A 234 -13.18 3.76 -20.88
CA VAL A 234 -13.43 2.82 -19.78
C VAL A 234 -12.68 1.53 -20.09
N GLU A 235 -11.93 1.04 -19.10
CA GLU A 235 -11.23 -0.23 -19.11
C GLU A 235 -11.36 -0.86 -17.73
N ALA A 236 -11.60 -2.17 -17.65
CA ALA A 236 -11.80 -2.87 -16.37
C ALA A 236 -10.52 -2.91 -15.51
N LEU A 237 -9.35 -3.09 -16.14
CA LEU A 237 -8.05 -3.20 -15.46
C LEU A 237 -7.58 -1.84 -14.91
N ALA A 238 -8.08 -0.72 -15.44
CA ALA A 238 -7.77 0.61 -14.92
C ALA A 238 -8.29 0.83 -13.47
N PHE A 239 -9.22 -0.01 -13.00
CA PHE A 239 -9.86 0.05 -11.68
C PHE A 239 -9.41 -1.04 -10.71
N GLU A 240 -8.22 -1.62 -10.91
CA GLU A 240 -7.63 -2.61 -10.00
C GLU A 240 -7.45 -2.13 -8.56
N ILE A 241 -7.06 -3.06 -7.68
CA ILE A 241 -6.91 -2.82 -6.24
C ILE A 241 -6.02 -1.61 -5.90
N ASN A 242 -5.04 -1.30 -6.75
CA ASN A 242 -4.20 -0.11 -6.61
C ASN A 242 -5.03 1.18 -6.57
N ARG A 243 -6.13 1.27 -7.33
CA ARG A 243 -7.09 2.39 -7.26
C ARG A 243 -7.84 2.43 -5.94
N SER A 244 -8.21 1.27 -5.40
CA SER A 244 -8.82 1.20 -4.07
C SER A 244 -7.88 1.74 -3.00
N PHE A 245 -6.59 1.39 -3.07
CA PHE A 245 -5.60 1.88 -2.13
C PHE A 245 -5.30 3.37 -2.30
N GLN A 246 -5.26 3.90 -3.52
CA GLN A 246 -5.13 5.35 -3.74
C GLN A 246 -6.28 6.15 -3.11
N ALA A 247 -7.49 5.60 -3.11
CA ALA A 247 -8.62 6.23 -2.42
C ALA A 247 -8.56 6.12 -0.88
N VAL A 248 -7.76 5.18 -0.34
CA VAL A 248 -7.66 4.87 1.10
C VAL A 248 -6.43 5.51 1.75
N ASP A 249 -5.26 5.52 1.08
CA ASP A 249 -4.00 6.05 1.58
C ASP A 249 -3.72 7.45 1.01
N PRO A 250 -3.88 8.51 1.81
CA PRO A 250 -3.59 9.87 1.38
C PRO A 250 -2.09 10.11 1.11
N ARG A 251 -1.19 9.22 1.56
CA ARG A 251 0.27 9.40 1.41
C ARG A 251 0.81 9.03 0.03
N GLN A 252 0.06 8.26 -0.77
CA GLN A 252 0.49 7.90 -2.13
C GLN A 252 0.19 8.99 -3.18
N GLY A 253 -0.65 9.97 -2.85
CA GLY A 253 -0.87 11.17 -3.66
C GLY A 253 -0.31 12.39 -2.93
N GLU A 254 0.94 12.78 -3.21
CA GLU A 254 1.63 13.88 -2.51
C GLU A 254 0.91 15.24 -2.60
N ALA A 255 -0.02 15.41 -3.54
CA ALA A 255 -0.90 16.59 -3.66
C ALA A 255 -2.30 16.41 -3.03
N GLU A 256 -2.70 15.17 -2.69
CA GLU A 256 -4.08 14.77 -2.33
C GLU A 256 -4.29 14.64 -0.82
N ALA A 257 -3.21 14.45 -0.05
CA ALA A 257 -3.20 14.33 1.42
C ALA A 257 -3.84 15.52 2.16
N LEU A 258 -3.84 16.72 1.55
CA LEU A 258 -4.42 17.93 2.11
C LEU A 258 -5.93 18.06 1.83
N ALA A 259 -6.46 17.38 0.82
CA ALA A 259 -7.82 17.58 0.33
C ALA A 259 -8.89 17.14 1.32
N ILE A 260 -8.71 15.97 1.94
CA ILE A 260 -9.70 15.40 2.86
C ILE A 260 -9.84 16.27 4.12
N PRO A 261 -8.77 16.70 4.81
CA PRO A 261 -8.89 17.64 5.91
C PRO A 261 -9.40 19.03 5.47
N LEU A 262 -8.96 19.58 4.34
CA LEU A 262 -9.40 20.91 3.87
C LEU A 262 -10.86 20.93 3.41
N LEU A 263 -11.32 19.90 2.68
CA LEU A 263 -12.72 19.79 2.24
C LEU A 263 -13.64 19.43 3.42
N THR A 264 -13.19 18.59 4.36
CA THR A 264 -13.96 18.28 5.58
C THR A 264 -14.05 19.50 6.51
N ALA A 265 -12.96 20.27 6.64
CA ALA A 265 -12.94 21.55 7.36
C ALA A 265 -13.79 22.61 6.65
N ALA A 266 -13.78 22.66 5.32
CA ALA A 266 -14.60 23.57 4.53
C ALA A 266 -16.10 23.24 4.61
N VAL A 267 -16.42 21.97 4.75
CA VAL A 267 -17.78 21.46 4.86
C VAL A 267 -18.30 21.54 6.32
N GLY A 268 -17.53 22.04 7.28
CA GLY A 268 -18.00 22.33 8.64
C GLY A 268 -18.48 21.09 9.40
N GLY A 269 -17.99 19.92 9.04
CA GLY A 269 -18.04 18.74 9.90
C GLY A 269 -16.90 18.88 10.91
N GLY A 270 -17.23 19.00 12.19
CA GLY A 270 -16.20 18.96 13.23
C GLY A 270 -15.45 17.64 13.11
N ALA A 271 -14.19 17.71 12.67
CA ALA A 271 -13.27 16.61 12.82
C ALA A 271 -13.11 16.39 14.34
N ALA A 272 -13.27 15.13 14.77
CA ALA A 272 -12.68 14.71 16.04
C ALA A 272 -11.19 15.05 15.94
N ARG A 273 -10.74 16.00 16.78
CA ARG A 273 -9.34 16.40 16.84
C ARG A 273 -8.49 15.15 17.12
N PRO A 274 -7.49 14.80 16.30
CA PRO A 274 -6.45 13.90 16.76
C PRO A 274 -5.77 14.58 17.95
N ARG A 275 -5.65 13.86 19.08
CA ARG A 275 -4.91 14.33 20.25
C ARG A 275 -3.49 14.69 19.80
N ARG A 276 -3.08 15.93 20.08
CA ARG A 276 -1.68 16.36 19.93
C ARG A 276 -0.84 15.51 20.89
N GLY A 277 0.07 14.71 20.34
CA GLY A 277 1.17 14.14 21.12
C GLY A 277 2.09 15.26 21.64
N PRO A 278 2.81 15.03 22.74
CA PRO A 278 3.74 16.02 23.30
C PRO A 278 4.94 16.25 22.35
N PRO A 279 5.58 17.43 22.41
CA PRO A 279 6.69 17.77 21.52
C PRO A 279 7.90 16.86 21.77
N ALA A 280 8.55 16.46 20.68
CA ALA A 280 9.77 15.66 20.70
C ALA A 280 10.88 16.36 21.48
N PHE A 281 11.44 15.64 22.46
CA PHE A 281 12.56 16.08 23.27
C PHE A 281 13.85 16.01 22.42
N THR A 282 14.40 17.16 22.06
CA THR A 282 15.75 17.27 21.47
C THR A 282 16.79 17.00 22.54
N ARG A 283 17.49 15.85 22.47
CA ARG A 283 18.67 15.57 23.30
C ARG A 283 19.90 16.32 22.76
N SER A 284 20.47 17.17 23.62
CA SER A 284 21.80 17.77 23.46
C SER A 284 22.89 16.69 23.55
N PRO A 285 23.98 16.75 22.75
CA PRO A 285 25.08 15.82 22.90
C PRO A 285 25.95 16.21 24.11
N GLY A 286 25.98 15.33 25.11
CA GLY A 286 26.90 15.41 26.25
C GLY A 286 28.27 14.83 25.90
N ARG A 287 29.27 15.71 25.95
CA ARG A 287 30.61 15.55 26.57
C ARG A 287 31.08 14.12 26.85
N ARG A 288 32.12 13.69 26.13
CA ARG A 288 33.08 12.66 26.58
C ARG A 288 34.40 13.37 26.90
N ASP A 289 34.73 13.41 28.18
CA ASP A 289 36.06 13.73 28.67
C ASP A 289 36.92 12.45 28.64
N GLY A 290 38.20 12.57 28.27
CA GLY A 290 39.27 11.65 28.69
C GLY A 290 40.00 10.89 27.58
N ALA A 291 41.04 11.50 27.01
CA ALA A 291 42.30 10.80 26.65
C ALA A 291 43.45 11.82 26.55
N GLU A 292 44.57 11.44 27.16
CA GLU A 292 45.75 12.23 27.53
C GLU A 292 46.55 12.87 26.39
N ALA A 293 47.27 13.93 26.78
CA ALA A 293 48.22 14.68 25.99
C ALA A 293 49.55 13.93 25.77
N ALA A 294 50.07 13.99 24.55
CA ALA A 294 51.49 13.79 24.26
C ALA A 294 51.96 14.96 23.36
N GLN A 295 52.91 15.73 23.89
CA GLN A 295 53.65 16.76 23.16
C GLN A 295 54.58 16.09 22.15
N ASP A 296 54.61 16.59 20.91
CA ASP A 296 55.73 16.31 20.01
C ASP A 296 56.18 17.57 19.27
N GLN A 297 57.50 17.67 19.13
CA GLN A 297 58.29 18.84 18.80
C GLN A 297 58.27 19.10 17.28
N GLY A 298 58.22 20.37 16.88
CA GLY A 298 58.33 20.75 15.46
C GLY A 298 59.69 20.40 14.86
N PRO A 299 59.77 20.04 13.56
CA PRO A 299 61.02 19.61 12.96
C PRO A 299 61.94 20.78 12.56
N ASN A 300 63.23 20.46 12.62
CA ASN A 300 64.45 21.23 12.36
C ASN A 300 64.53 21.84 10.93
N PRO A 301 65.29 22.93 10.68
CA PRO A 301 65.27 23.69 9.42
C PRO A 301 66.02 23.08 8.21
N ASP A 302 66.56 21.86 8.30
CA ASP A 302 67.44 21.28 7.25
C ASP A 302 66.74 20.42 6.18
N SER A 303 65.40 20.43 6.10
CA SER A 303 64.65 19.57 5.15
C SER A 303 63.94 20.32 4.01
N ARG A 304 64.12 21.64 3.91
CA ARG A 304 63.42 22.49 2.92
C ARG A 304 64.01 22.49 1.52
N GLU A 305 65.27 22.09 1.32
CA GLU A 305 65.90 22.12 -0.02
C GLU A 305 65.77 20.81 -0.83
N ALA A 306 65.40 19.69 -0.18
CA ALA A 306 65.20 18.41 -0.86
C ALA A 306 63.81 18.27 -1.53
N PHE A 307 62.86 19.16 -1.21
CA PHE A 307 61.47 19.06 -1.66
C PHE A 307 61.21 19.77 -3.01
N GLU A 308 61.98 20.82 -3.36
CA GLU A 308 61.74 21.58 -4.60
C GLU A 308 62.30 20.93 -5.87
N MET A 309 63.36 20.10 -5.79
CA MET A 309 63.97 19.48 -6.98
C MET A 309 63.29 18.19 -7.46
N ARG A 310 62.43 17.55 -6.65
CA ARG A 310 61.71 16.31 -7.02
C ARG A 310 60.35 16.55 -7.68
N PHE A 311 59.85 17.78 -7.64
CA PHE A 311 58.51 18.13 -8.13
C PHE A 311 58.47 18.40 -9.64
N LYS A 312 59.56 18.90 -10.24
CA LYS A 312 59.62 19.20 -11.68
C LYS A 312 59.87 17.98 -12.57
N SER A 313 60.56 16.96 -12.06
CA SER A 313 60.90 15.74 -12.82
C SER A 313 59.74 14.76 -12.97
N LEU A 314 58.78 14.77 -12.03
CA LEU A 314 57.60 13.90 -12.07
C LEU A 314 56.52 14.39 -13.04
N CYS A 315 56.44 15.70 -13.30
CA CYS A 315 55.39 16.28 -14.15
C CYS A 315 55.63 16.02 -15.66
N LEU A 316 56.88 15.83 -16.10
CA LEU A 316 57.21 15.56 -17.51
C LEU A 316 57.07 14.07 -17.90
N ALA A 317 57.13 13.15 -16.94
CA ALA A 317 56.87 11.72 -17.22
C ALA A 317 55.36 11.42 -17.36
N ALA A 318 54.50 12.21 -16.70
CA ALA A 318 53.05 12.03 -16.72
C ALA A 318 52.39 12.49 -18.04
N ALA A 319 53.01 13.42 -18.78
CA ALA A 319 52.46 13.94 -20.04
C ALA A 319 52.76 13.04 -21.27
N GLY A 320 53.80 12.19 -21.21
CA GLY A 320 54.17 11.29 -22.32
C GLY A 320 53.38 9.98 -22.37
N ALA A 321 52.86 9.50 -21.24
CA ALA A 321 52.09 8.25 -21.18
C ALA A 321 50.60 8.44 -21.56
N ALA A 322 50.10 9.68 -21.57
CA ALA A 322 48.69 9.97 -21.87
C ALA A 322 48.36 10.01 -23.37
N LEU A 323 49.35 10.04 -24.27
CA LEU A 323 49.15 10.15 -25.72
C LEU A 323 49.37 8.86 -26.52
N LEU A 324 49.72 7.74 -25.86
CA LEU A 324 49.85 6.41 -26.49
C LEU A 324 48.78 5.41 -26.02
N ALA A 325 47.91 5.78 -25.07
CA ALA A 325 46.84 4.92 -24.56
C ALA A 325 45.47 5.15 -25.24
N THR A 326 45.34 6.10 -26.17
CA THR A 326 44.07 6.39 -26.87
C THR A 326 43.89 5.62 -28.19
N ALA A 327 44.72 4.61 -28.46
CA ALA A 327 44.67 3.85 -29.71
C ALA A 327 44.82 2.32 -29.51
N ALA A 328 44.21 1.72 -28.49
CA ALA A 328 44.00 0.26 -28.44
C ALA A 328 43.09 -0.21 -27.29
N THR A 329 41.84 0.26 -27.20
CA THR A 329 40.78 -0.47 -26.50
C THR A 329 39.42 -0.15 -27.11
N ALA A 330 39.14 -0.73 -28.27
CA ALA A 330 37.75 -1.09 -28.54
C ALA A 330 37.33 -2.05 -27.41
N PRO A 331 36.20 -1.84 -26.70
CA PRO A 331 35.74 -2.83 -25.75
C PRO A 331 35.48 -4.12 -26.53
N ALA A 332 36.23 -5.17 -26.20
CA ALA A 332 35.82 -6.52 -26.54
C ALA A 332 34.39 -6.71 -26.02
N PRO A 333 33.47 -7.36 -26.77
CA PRO A 333 32.14 -7.64 -26.24
C PRO A 333 32.32 -8.43 -24.95
N ALA A 334 31.93 -7.83 -23.83
CA ALA A 334 31.91 -8.50 -22.55
C ALA A 334 31.08 -9.77 -22.71
N ALA A 335 31.69 -10.93 -22.46
CA ALA A 335 30.95 -12.17 -22.31
C ALA A 335 29.82 -11.88 -21.33
N ALA A 336 28.57 -12.17 -21.72
CA ALA A 336 27.39 -11.95 -20.90
C ALA A 336 27.56 -12.74 -19.59
N GLN A 337 28.05 -12.08 -18.55
CA GLN A 337 28.15 -12.64 -17.24
C GLN A 337 26.72 -12.66 -16.69
N GLU A 338 26.21 -13.85 -16.41
CA GLU A 338 24.89 -14.06 -15.84
C GLU A 338 25.03 -14.36 -14.34
N GLN A 339 24.21 -13.70 -13.52
CA GLN A 339 24.11 -13.95 -12.09
C GLN A 339 22.87 -14.80 -11.83
N TYR A 340 23.08 -16.01 -11.29
CA TYR A 340 22.01 -16.93 -10.99
C TYR A 340 21.37 -16.66 -9.62
N ILE A 341 20.04 -16.65 -9.57
CA ILE A 341 19.22 -16.41 -8.39
C ILE A 341 18.22 -17.57 -8.23
N PRO A 342 18.43 -18.51 -7.30
CA PRO A 342 17.47 -19.55 -7.01
C PRO A 342 16.28 -18.99 -6.22
N LEU A 343 15.06 -19.27 -6.69
CA LEU A 343 13.82 -18.80 -6.06
C LEU A 343 13.03 -19.97 -5.46
N LEU A 344 13.03 -20.06 -4.13
CA LEU A 344 12.12 -20.97 -3.42
C LEU A 344 10.80 -20.25 -3.23
N VAL A 345 9.77 -20.75 -3.91
CA VAL A 345 8.42 -20.16 -3.90
C VAL A 345 7.43 -21.15 -3.28
N TYR A 346 6.26 -20.70 -2.89
CA TYR A 346 5.16 -21.58 -2.45
C TYR A 346 3.87 -21.19 -3.18
N LYS A 347 3.72 -21.72 -4.39
CA LYS A 347 2.55 -21.47 -5.25
C LYS A 347 1.45 -22.53 -5.04
N SER A 348 1.76 -23.59 -4.30
CA SER A 348 0.81 -24.64 -3.88
C SER A 348 0.67 -24.73 -2.35
N GLY A 349 -0.35 -25.46 -1.90
CA GLY A 349 -0.64 -25.68 -0.48
C GLY A 349 -1.50 -24.58 0.17
N PRO A 350 -1.77 -24.69 1.49
CA PRO A 350 -2.68 -23.79 2.20
C PRO A 350 -2.25 -22.31 2.19
N TYR A 351 -0.95 -22.05 2.03
CA TYR A 351 -0.37 -20.70 2.03
C TYR A 351 -0.16 -20.12 0.63
N ALA A 352 -0.55 -20.85 -0.43
CA ALA A 352 -0.44 -20.39 -1.82
C ALA A 352 -1.04 -18.98 -2.07
N PRO A 353 -2.18 -18.59 -1.47
CA PRO A 353 -2.71 -17.24 -1.67
C PRO A 353 -1.74 -16.11 -1.29
N ASN A 354 -0.82 -16.35 -0.34
CA ASN A 354 0.23 -15.40 0.03
C ASN A 354 1.49 -15.55 -0.84
N GLY A 355 1.87 -16.79 -1.19
CA GLY A 355 3.11 -17.06 -1.92
C GLY A 355 3.07 -16.67 -3.40
N ILE A 356 1.91 -16.81 -4.06
CA ILE A 356 1.74 -16.46 -5.48
C ILE A 356 2.10 -14.99 -5.77
N PRO A 357 1.54 -13.98 -5.08
CA PRO A 357 1.89 -12.58 -5.36
C PRO A 357 3.36 -12.25 -5.03
N ILE A 358 3.94 -12.88 -4.01
CA ILE A 358 5.37 -12.69 -3.68
C ILE A 358 6.25 -13.23 -4.82
N ALA A 359 5.96 -14.42 -5.32
CA ALA A 359 6.71 -15.02 -6.42
C ALA A 359 6.59 -14.20 -7.71
N ALA A 360 5.37 -13.75 -8.05
CA ALA A 360 5.15 -12.87 -9.20
C ALA A 360 5.90 -11.54 -9.05
N GLY A 361 5.87 -10.93 -7.86
CA GLY A 361 6.60 -9.69 -7.58
C GLY A 361 8.11 -9.83 -7.73
N TRP A 362 8.69 -10.95 -7.29
CA TRP A 362 10.11 -11.26 -7.51
C TRP A 362 10.43 -11.42 -9.00
N GLU A 363 9.63 -12.20 -9.73
CA GLU A 363 9.84 -12.42 -11.15
C GLU A 363 9.75 -11.11 -11.95
N ASP A 364 8.74 -10.29 -11.69
CA ASP A 364 8.55 -9.00 -12.35
C ASP A 364 9.67 -8.01 -12.00
N TYR A 365 10.15 -8.02 -10.75
CA TYR A 365 11.26 -7.17 -10.34
C TYR A 365 12.59 -7.55 -11.02
N LEU A 366 12.88 -8.84 -11.13
CA LEU A 366 14.07 -9.31 -11.84
C LEU A 366 14.00 -9.00 -13.34
N LYS A 367 12.82 -9.16 -13.96
CA LYS A 367 12.58 -8.72 -15.35
C LYS A 367 12.79 -7.22 -15.50
N LEU A 368 12.27 -6.41 -14.58
CA LEU A 368 12.41 -4.96 -14.60
C LEU A 368 13.88 -4.54 -14.55
N ILE A 369 14.68 -5.10 -13.64
CA ILE A 369 16.11 -4.79 -13.54
C ILE A 369 16.84 -5.12 -14.85
N ASN A 370 16.58 -6.31 -15.40
CA ASN A 370 17.19 -6.72 -16.65
C ASN A 370 16.81 -5.84 -17.84
N ALA A 371 15.56 -5.37 -17.90
CA ALA A 371 15.02 -4.59 -19.01
C ALA A 371 15.37 -3.09 -18.89
N ARG A 372 15.18 -2.50 -17.71
CA ARG A 372 15.39 -1.07 -17.44
C ARG A 372 16.86 -0.72 -17.26
N ASP A 373 17.57 -1.50 -16.44
CA ASP A 373 18.93 -1.18 -15.99
C ASP A 373 19.99 -1.96 -16.78
N GLY A 374 19.56 -2.85 -17.69
CA GLY A 374 20.47 -3.72 -18.43
C GLY A 374 21.03 -4.86 -17.58
N GLY A 375 20.57 -5.05 -16.34
CA GLY A 375 21.16 -5.94 -15.34
C GLY A 375 21.78 -5.16 -14.18
N VAL A 376 22.53 -5.83 -13.30
CA VAL A 376 23.24 -5.17 -12.19
C VAL A 376 24.68 -4.97 -12.61
N GLY A 377 25.09 -3.71 -12.84
CA GLY A 377 26.45 -3.40 -13.32
C GLY A 377 26.77 -4.02 -14.69
N GLY A 378 25.76 -4.26 -15.53
CA GLY A 378 25.88 -4.92 -16.83
C GLY A 378 25.76 -6.45 -16.81
N VAL A 379 25.65 -7.08 -15.63
CA VAL A 379 25.46 -8.52 -15.45
C VAL A 379 23.97 -8.86 -15.45
N LYS A 380 23.53 -9.76 -16.33
CA LYS A 380 22.11 -10.17 -16.41
C LYS A 380 21.74 -11.09 -15.26
N LEU A 381 20.55 -10.92 -14.71
CA LEU A 381 20.02 -11.81 -13.66
C LEU A 381 19.24 -12.96 -14.30
N VAL A 382 19.56 -14.19 -13.96
CA VAL A 382 18.83 -15.39 -14.38
C VAL A 382 18.32 -16.13 -13.16
N TRP A 383 17.10 -16.66 -13.21
CA TRP A 383 16.48 -17.31 -12.06
C TRP A 383 15.76 -18.59 -12.45
N GLU A 384 15.61 -19.47 -11.47
CA GLU A 384 14.88 -20.72 -11.58
C GLU A 384 14.03 -20.88 -10.32
N GLU A 385 12.75 -21.19 -10.51
CA GLU A 385 11.80 -21.35 -9.40
C GLU A 385 11.65 -22.82 -8.98
N CYS A 386 11.47 -23.04 -7.68
CA CYS A 386 11.01 -24.32 -7.15
C CYS A 386 9.87 -24.10 -6.15
N ASP A 387 8.75 -24.77 -6.41
CA ASP A 387 7.58 -24.73 -5.54
C ASP A 387 7.74 -25.68 -4.34
N THR A 388 7.96 -25.09 -3.18
CA THR A 388 8.10 -25.76 -1.88
C THR A 388 6.77 -26.21 -1.30
N GLY A 389 5.64 -25.63 -1.75
CA GLY A 389 4.33 -25.84 -1.13
C GLY A 389 4.27 -25.47 0.36
N TYR A 390 5.21 -24.63 0.84
CA TYR A 390 5.43 -24.30 2.24
C TYR A 390 5.69 -25.52 3.15
N ASN A 391 6.20 -26.61 2.57
CA ASN A 391 6.55 -27.85 3.28
C ASN A 391 8.07 -27.94 3.48
N ASN A 392 8.49 -28.38 4.67
CA ASN A 392 9.91 -28.43 5.04
C ASN A 392 10.73 -29.39 4.16
N ASP A 393 10.23 -30.61 3.93
CA ASP A 393 10.92 -31.64 3.16
C ASP A 393 11.08 -31.22 1.70
N ARG A 394 10.01 -30.68 1.10
CA ARG A 394 10.05 -30.09 -0.25
C ARG A 394 10.97 -28.87 -0.32
N GLY A 395 11.03 -28.07 0.73
CA GLY A 395 11.96 -26.95 0.83
C GLY A 395 13.43 -27.39 0.72
N VAL A 396 13.78 -28.49 1.40
CA VAL A 396 15.12 -29.09 1.30
C VAL A 396 15.37 -29.66 -0.10
N GLU A 397 14.41 -30.38 -0.69
CA GLU A 397 14.52 -30.89 -2.06
C GLU A 397 14.74 -29.76 -3.08
N CYS A 398 13.96 -28.68 -2.97
CA CYS A 398 14.10 -27.50 -3.81
C CYS A 398 15.48 -26.85 -3.68
N TYR A 399 16.00 -26.73 -2.46
CA TYR A 399 17.34 -26.21 -2.22
C TYR A 399 18.40 -27.09 -2.89
N GLU A 400 18.35 -28.41 -2.68
CA GLU A 400 19.30 -29.35 -3.26
C GLU A 400 19.25 -29.37 -4.80
N ARG A 401 18.08 -29.13 -5.39
CA ARG A 401 17.91 -29.02 -6.84
C ARG A 401 18.48 -27.72 -7.40
N LEU A 402 18.23 -26.62 -6.71
CA LEU A 402 18.56 -25.28 -7.19
C LEU A 402 19.96 -24.81 -6.77
N LYS A 403 20.65 -25.52 -5.87
CA LYS A 403 21.98 -25.14 -5.42
C LYS A 403 22.96 -25.14 -6.59
N LYS A 404 23.61 -23.99 -6.81
CA LYS A 404 24.69 -23.81 -7.77
C LYS A 404 25.76 -22.97 -7.07
N PRO A 405 27.07 -23.23 -7.26
CA PRO A 405 28.12 -22.41 -6.67
C PRO A 405 28.05 -20.93 -7.05
N THR A 406 27.42 -20.61 -8.17
CA THR A 406 27.20 -19.25 -8.67
C THR A 406 25.93 -18.59 -8.12
N ALA A 407 25.17 -19.25 -7.24
CA ALA A 407 23.96 -18.68 -6.66
C ALA A 407 24.30 -17.46 -5.77
N ALA A 408 23.62 -16.34 -6.02
CA ALA A 408 23.80 -15.13 -5.21
C ALA A 408 23.36 -15.32 -3.75
N GLY A 409 22.42 -16.23 -3.52
CA GLY A 409 21.88 -16.60 -2.21
C GLY A 409 20.52 -17.24 -2.35
N VAL A 410 20.05 -17.88 -1.28
CA VAL A 410 18.75 -18.56 -1.24
C VAL A 410 17.83 -17.89 -0.26
N GLN A 411 16.59 -17.65 -0.66
CA GLN A 411 15.54 -17.12 0.21
C GLN A 411 14.40 -18.14 0.38
N PRO A 412 14.32 -18.86 1.52
CA PRO A 412 13.35 -19.95 1.68
C PRO A 412 11.90 -19.53 1.91
N LEU A 413 11.67 -18.27 2.31
CA LEU A 413 10.36 -17.70 2.66
C LEU A 413 9.54 -18.49 3.71
N SER A 414 10.21 -19.32 4.53
CA SER A 414 9.59 -20.09 5.62
C SER A 414 10.59 -20.28 6.75
N THR A 415 10.18 -19.99 7.99
CA THR A 415 11.03 -20.22 9.17
C THR A 415 11.42 -21.70 9.30
N GLY A 416 10.50 -22.63 9.05
CA GLY A 416 10.78 -24.07 9.16
C GLY A 416 11.80 -24.55 8.13
N ILE A 417 11.66 -24.11 6.88
CA ILE A 417 12.63 -24.44 5.81
C ILE A 417 13.98 -23.79 6.13
N THR A 418 14.01 -22.53 6.56
CA THR A 418 15.25 -21.86 6.96
C THR A 418 16.00 -22.68 8.00
N TYR A 419 15.33 -23.15 9.05
CA TYR A 419 15.94 -23.99 10.08
C TYR A 419 16.58 -25.26 9.50
N ALA A 420 15.88 -25.94 8.59
CA ALA A 420 16.38 -27.15 7.94
C ALA A 420 17.57 -26.88 7.00
N LEU A 421 17.72 -25.65 6.52
CA LEU A 421 18.75 -25.29 5.54
C LEU A 421 20.01 -24.66 6.15
N ILE A 422 20.01 -24.18 7.41
CA ILE A 422 21.15 -23.47 8.00
C ILE A 422 22.46 -24.26 7.89
N ASP A 423 22.46 -25.52 8.32
CA ASP A 423 23.69 -26.33 8.33
C ASP A 423 24.17 -26.63 6.89
N ARG A 424 23.23 -26.88 5.97
CA ARG A 424 23.52 -27.17 4.56
C ARG A 424 24.07 -25.93 3.83
N ALA A 425 23.41 -24.79 3.98
CA ALA A 425 23.83 -23.51 3.43
C ALA A 425 25.21 -23.09 3.94
N THR A 426 25.50 -23.36 5.21
CA THR A 426 26.82 -23.11 5.81
C THR A 426 27.91 -24.02 5.21
N GLN A 427 27.60 -25.30 4.98
CA GLN A 427 28.52 -26.25 4.33
C GLN A 427 28.76 -25.90 2.86
N ASP A 428 27.70 -25.56 2.14
CA ASP A 428 27.73 -25.21 0.71
C ASP A 428 28.28 -23.79 0.46
N LYS A 429 28.47 -23.00 1.53
CA LYS A 429 28.88 -21.59 1.47
C LYS A 429 27.93 -20.71 0.65
N ILE A 430 26.64 -21.04 0.69
CA ILE A 430 25.59 -20.27 0.02
C ILE A 430 24.91 -19.39 1.06
N PRO A 431 24.87 -18.05 0.88
CA PRO A 431 24.20 -17.18 1.84
C PRO A 431 22.68 -17.42 1.82
N LEU A 432 22.12 -17.65 2.99
CA LEU A 432 20.70 -17.80 3.22
C LEU A 432 20.12 -16.48 3.69
N PHE A 433 19.20 -15.94 2.90
CA PHE A 433 18.48 -14.71 3.22
C PHE A 433 17.14 -15.03 3.88
N SER A 434 16.93 -14.45 5.04
CA SER A 434 15.76 -14.65 5.88
C SER A 434 15.22 -13.30 6.36
N SER A 435 14.68 -12.53 5.43
CA SER A 435 14.26 -11.15 5.66
C SER A 435 12.97 -11.06 6.49
N GLY A 436 13.07 -10.67 7.76
CA GLY A 436 11.91 -10.55 8.64
C GLY A 436 11.36 -11.87 9.18
N TYR A 437 12.07 -12.99 8.98
CA TYR A 437 11.69 -14.32 9.47
C TYR A 437 12.92 -15.20 9.72
N GLY A 438 12.74 -16.46 10.11
CA GLY A 438 13.83 -17.42 10.33
C GLY A 438 14.25 -17.57 11.78
N ARG A 439 15.50 -17.98 12.00
CA ARG A 439 16.06 -18.20 13.34
C ARG A 439 16.61 -16.90 13.86
N THR A 440 15.96 -16.28 14.85
CA THR A 440 16.37 -14.95 15.29
C THR A 440 17.79 -14.89 15.88
N SER A 441 18.26 -15.97 16.51
CA SER A 441 19.64 -16.07 16.99
C SER A 441 20.68 -16.04 15.85
N ALA A 442 20.27 -16.23 14.59
CA ALA A 442 21.13 -16.13 13.43
C ALA A 442 21.52 -14.69 13.08
N SER A 443 20.93 -13.69 13.73
CA SER A 443 21.42 -12.31 13.71
C SER A 443 22.85 -12.17 14.25
N TYR A 444 23.31 -13.13 15.07
CA TYR A 444 24.69 -13.19 15.53
C TYR A 444 25.61 -13.87 14.50
N GLY A 445 26.07 -13.07 13.53
CA GLY A 445 26.90 -13.50 12.41
C GLY A 445 28.17 -14.31 12.74
N PRO A 446 28.87 -14.11 13.88
CA PRO A 446 30.01 -14.97 14.23
C PRO A 446 29.66 -16.45 14.43
N VAL A 447 28.42 -16.77 14.79
CA VAL A 447 27.94 -18.17 14.91
C VAL A 447 27.27 -18.63 13.62
N PHE A 448 26.60 -17.72 12.90
CA PHE A 448 25.87 -18.04 11.67
C PHE A 448 26.40 -17.21 10.48
N PRO A 449 27.59 -17.55 9.95
CA PRO A 449 28.28 -16.72 8.95
C PRO A 449 27.58 -16.63 7.59
N TYR A 450 26.70 -17.58 7.28
CA TYR A 450 25.96 -17.64 6.01
C TYR A 450 24.46 -17.36 6.17
N VAL A 451 24.00 -16.81 7.28
CA VAL A 451 22.57 -16.50 7.48
C VAL A 451 22.40 -15.01 7.69
N PHE A 452 21.61 -14.37 6.83
CA PHE A 452 21.41 -12.93 6.82
C PHE A 452 19.94 -12.57 7.04
N MET A 453 19.68 -11.65 7.96
CA MET A 453 18.31 -11.28 8.37
C MET A 453 18.03 -9.76 8.28
N PRO A 454 17.99 -9.15 7.08
CA PRO A 454 17.63 -7.74 6.94
C PRO A 454 16.10 -7.53 6.82
N PRO A 455 15.50 -6.43 7.29
CA PRO A 455 15.99 -5.45 8.27
C PRO A 455 15.54 -5.76 9.72
N LEU A 456 14.68 -6.77 9.93
CA LEU A 456 13.99 -7.03 11.20
C LEU A 456 14.07 -8.52 11.58
N THR A 457 13.98 -8.80 12.88
CA THR A 457 13.85 -10.15 13.45
C THR A 457 12.58 -10.28 14.29
N TYR A 458 12.18 -11.50 14.67
CA TYR A 458 11.01 -11.69 15.54
C TYR A 458 11.19 -11.08 16.93
N TRP A 459 12.42 -11.07 17.46
CA TRP A 459 12.71 -10.46 18.76
C TRP A 459 12.54 -8.94 18.69
N SER A 460 13.09 -8.30 17.66
CA SER A 460 12.91 -6.86 17.43
C SER A 460 11.44 -6.52 17.17
N GLY A 461 10.71 -7.37 16.46
CA GLY A 461 9.27 -7.20 16.24
C GLY A 461 8.45 -7.31 17.54
N ALA A 462 8.77 -8.28 18.39
CA ALA A 462 8.12 -8.43 19.70
C ALA A 462 8.37 -7.22 20.61
N ASP A 463 9.61 -6.74 20.67
CA ASP A 463 9.99 -5.54 21.42
C ASP A 463 9.23 -4.30 20.94
N VAL A 464 9.20 -4.04 19.63
CA VAL A 464 8.44 -2.92 19.05
C VAL A 464 6.94 -3.01 19.37
N ILE A 465 6.37 -4.22 19.39
CA ILE A 465 4.95 -4.42 19.75
C ILE A 465 4.72 -4.07 21.21
N VAL A 466 5.58 -4.52 22.13
CA VAL A 466 5.45 -4.21 23.57
C VAL A 466 5.62 -2.71 23.81
N GLN A 467 6.62 -2.08 23.20
CA GLN A 467 6.80 -0.63 23.27
C GLN A 467 5.57 0.13 22.79
N TYR A 468 4.97 -0.30 21.67
CA TYR A 468 3.74 0.30 21.16
C TYR A 468 2.57 0.14 22.15
N ILE A 469 2.41 -1.03 22.76
CA ILE A 469 1.36 -1.27 23.78
C ILE A 469 1.60 -0.36 25.00
N SER A 470 2.85 -0.28 25.48
CA SER A 470 3.25 0.61 26.56
C SER A 470 2.90 2.07 26.26
N GLU A 471 3.20 2.56 25.04
CA GLU A 471 2.83 3.91 24.61
C GLU A 471 1.30 4.16 24.62
N GLN A 472 0.50 3.16 24.25
CA GLN A 472 -0.98 3.29 24.29
C GLN A 472 -1.53 3.33 25.72
N GLU A 473 -0.91 2.61 26.65
CA GLU A 473 -1.34 2.50 28.05
C GLU A 473 -0.72 3.57 28.97
N GLY A 474 0.08 4.50 28.42
CA GLY A 474 0.67 5.60 29.18
C GLY A 474 2.01 5.30 29.84
N GLY A 475 2.69 4.23 29.42
CA GLY A 475 4.06 3.89 29.78
C GLY A 475 4.22 2.88 30.93
N ASP A 476 3.12 2.35 31.47
CA ASP A 476 3.16 1.34 32.53
C ASP A 476 2.31 0.12 32.13
N LEU A 477 2.91 -1.07 32.17
CA LEU A 477 2.29 -2.35 31.83
C LEU A 477 2.14 -3.30 33.03
N SER A 478 2.49 -2.85 34.24
CA SER A 478 2.56 -3.70 35.45
C SER A 478 1.24 -4.36 35.85
N ASP A 479 0.10 -3.78 35.48
CA ASP A 479 -1.25 -4.29 35.76
C ASP A 479 -1.96 -4.84 34.51
N LYS A 480 -1.23 -5.00 33.40
CA LYS A 480 -1.79 -5.39 32.11
C LYS A 480 -1.59 -6.87 31.82
N LYS A 481 -2.51 -7.40 31.00
CA LYS A 481 -2.42 -8.76 30.44
C LYS A 481 -2.19 -8.67 28.94
N VAL A 482 -1.15 -9.32 28.44
CA VAL A 482 -0.83 -9.40 27.02
C VAL A 482 -1.04 -10.83 26.55
N ALA A 483 -1.92 -11.03 25.58
CA ALA A 483 -2.21 -12.35 25.01
C ALA A 483 -1.53 -12.50 23.65
N LEU A 484 -0.66 -13.52 23.51
CA LEU A 484 -0.11 -13.92 22.22
C LEU A 484 -0.94 -15.06 21.63
N VAL A 485 -1.71 -14.76 20.60
CA VAL A 485 -2.33 -15.78 19.73
C VAL A 485 -1.37 -16.10 18.60
N TYR A 486 -0.83 -17.31 18.56
CA TYR A 486 0.21 -17.67 17.60
C TYR A 486 -0.09 -18.97 16.87
N HIS A 487 0.34 -19.06 15.61
CA HIS A 487 0.29 -20.30 14.86
C HIS A 487 1.28 -21.30 15.45
N ASP A 488 0.85 -22.52 15.76
CA ASP A 488 1.64 -23.56 16.41
C ASP A 488 2.68 -24.18 15.46
N SER A 489 3.65 -23.37 15.06
CA SER A 489 4.82 -23.71 14.25
C SER A 489 6.02 -22.92 14.73
N ALA A 490 7.20 -23.21 14.17
CA ALA A 490 8.42 -22.46 14.46
C ALA A 490 8.20 -20.94 14.30
N TYR A 491 7.48 -20.52 13.26
CA TYR A 491 7.11 -19.10 13.03
C TYR A 491 6.44 -18.45 14.25
N GLY A 492 5.36 -19.05 14.77
CA GLY A 492 4.59 -18.43 15.84
C GLY A 492 5.25 -18.55 17.21
N LYS A 493 6.19 -19.50 17.38
CA LYS A 493 6.93 -19.71 18.63
C LYS A 493 8.14 -18.80 18.78
N GLU A 494 8.71 -18.29 17.68
CA GLU A 494 9.90 -17.43 17.71
C GLU A 494 9.85 -16.24 18.69
N PRO A 495 8.75 -15.46 18.80
CA PRO A 495 8.72 -14.30 19.69
C PRO A 495 8.50 -14.65 21.18
N ILE A 496 8.14 -15.91 21.52
CA ILE A 496 7.71 -16.28 22.88
C ILE A 496 8.79 -15.97 23.92
N ALA A 497 10.02 -16.42 23.67
CA ALA A 497 11.13 -16.21 24.62
C ALA A 497 11.42 -14.72 24.87
N THR A 498 11.25 -13.87 23.84
CA THR A 498 11.40 -12.42 23.99
C THR A 498 10.26 -11.82 24.80
N LEU A 499 9.02 -12.25 24.54
CA LEU A 499 7.84 -11.76 25.26
C LEU A 499 7.86 -12.20 26.73
N GLU A 500 8.32 -13.41 27.03
CA GLU A 500 8.52 -13.88 28.41
C GLU A 500 9.54 -13.00 29.13
N ARG A 501 10.65 -12.66 28.47
CA ARG A 501 11.66 -11.78 29.05
C ARG A 501 11.14 -10.36 29.27
N LEU A 502 10.41 -9.81 28.30
CA LEU A 502 9.80 -8.47 28.42
C LEU A 502 8.69 -8.44 29.48
N ALA A 503 7.93 -9.52 29.65
CA ALA A 503 6.95 -9.66 30.72
C ALA A 503 7.58 -9.55 32.11
N GLU A 504 8.75 -10.19 32.30
CA GLU A 504 9.52 -10.07 33.54
C GLU A 504 10.08 -8.66 33.78
N GLU A 505 10.49 -7.96 32.72
CA GLU A 505 11.10 -6.63 32.80
C GLU A 505 10.06 -5.50 32.98
N GLU A 506 8.93 -5.58 32.28
CA GLU A 506 7.88 -4.54 32.25
C GLU A 506 6.68 -4.87 33.15
N GLY A 507 6.60 -6.08 33.71
CA GLY A 507 5.63 -6.46 34.74
C GLY A 507 4.24 -6.88 34.24
N PHE A 508 4.04 -7.09 32.94
CA PHE A 508 2.75 -7.57 32.41
C PHE A 508 2.58 -9.09 32.50
N GLU A 509 1.34 -9.55 32.58
CA GLU A 509 1.01 -10.99 32.53
C GLU A 509 0.92 -11.46 31.07
N LEU A 510 1.82 -12.37 30.66
CA LEU A 510 1.80 -12.97 29.33
C LEU A 510 0.93 -14.24 29.30
N SER A 511 -0.06 -14.27 28.42
CA SER A 511 -0.86 -15.48 28.13
C SER A 511 -0.60 -15.99 26.71
N LEU A 512 -0.32 -17.28 26.57
CA LEU A 512 0.03 -17.92 25.30
C LEU A 512 -1.11 -18.78 24.78
N PHE A 513 -1.52 -18.54 23.54
CA PHE A 513 -2.63 -19.25 22.90
C PHE A 513 -2.22 -19.85 21.55
N PRO A 514 -1.86 -21.15 21.50
CA PRO A 514 -1.49 -21.81 20.26
C PRO A 514 -2.72 -22.05 19.36
N VAL A 515 -2.53 -21.88 18.06
CA VAL A 515 -3.51 -22.21 17.02
C VAL A 515 -2.88 -23.24 16.08
N ALA A 516 -3.44 -24.46 16.08
CA ALA A 516 -2.92 -25.55 15.26
C ALA A 516 -3.01 -25.26 13.76
N HIS A 517 -2.03 -25.75 12.99
CA HIS A 517 -2.04 -25.69 11.53
C HIS A 517 -3.30 -26.36 10.96
N PRO A 518 -4.02 -25.77 9.97
CA PRO A 518 -3.70 -24.57 9.17
C PRO A 518 -4.20 -23.22 9.74
N GLY A 519 -4.74 -23.22 10.97
CA GLY A 519 -5.08 -21.99 11.69
C GLY A 519 -6.37 -21.29 11.30
N LEU A 520 -7.29 -21.99 10.63
CA LEU A 520 -8.57 -21.47 10.15
C LEU A 520 -9.61 -21.26 11.27
N GLU A 521 -9.49 -21.99 12.38
CA GLU A 521 -10.45 -21.96 13.49
C GLU A 521 -9.84 -21.36 14.75
N GLN A 522 -10.22 -20.12 15.08
CA GLN A 522 -9.70 -19.39 16.25
C GLN A 522 -10.81 -18.97 17.24
N LYS A 523 -12.08 -19.30 16.94
CA LYS A 523 -13.22 -18.84 17.72
C LYS A 523 -13.12 -19.21 19.20
N ALA A 524 -12.69 -20.44 19.49
CA ALA A 524 -12.52 -20.92 20.86
C ALA A 524 -11.44 -20.12 21.60
N THR A 525 -10.33 -19.82 20.94
CA THR A 525 -9.22 -19.02 21.48
C THR A 525 -9.67 -17.61 21.84
N TRP A 526 -10.38 -16.93 20.94
CA TRP A 526 -10.90 -15.58 21.21
C TRP A 526 -11.92 -15.55 22.35
N LEU A 527 -12.73 -16.61 22.51
CA LEU A 527 -13.65 -16.75 23.64
C LEU A 527 -12.92 -16.99 24.97
N GLN A 528 -11.77 -17.65 24.97
CA GLN A 528 -10.95 -17.83 26.17
C GLN A 528 -10.29 -16.50 26.58
N ILE A 529 -9.76 -15.75 25.62
CA ILE A 529 -9.16 -14.43 25.86
C ILE A 529 -10.19 -13.47 26.44
N GLY A 530 -11.42 -13.41 25.89
CA GLY A 530 -12.47 -12.53 26.40
C GLY A 530 -13.01 -12.89 27.79
N ARG A 531 -12.59 -14.01 28.39
CA ARG A 531 -12.94 -14.40 29.76
C ARG A 531 -11.86 -14.02 30.79
N GLN A 532 -10.65 -13.68 30.34
CA GLN A 532 -9.55 -13.19 31.18
C GLN A 532 -9.67 -11.69 31.42
#